data_AF-A0A382Z1J2-F1
#
_entry.id   AF-A0A382Z1J2-F1
#
_cell.length_a   1.000
_cell.length_b   1.000
_cell.length_c   1.000
_cell.angle_alpha   90.00
_cell.angle_beta   90.00
_cell.angle_gamma   90.00
#
_symmetry.space_group_name_H-M   'P 1'
#
loop_
_entity.id
_entity.type
_entity.pdbx_description
1 polymer ?
#
loop_
_entity_poly.entity_id
_entity_poly.type
_entity_poly.pdbx_seq_one_letter_code
_entity_poly.pdbx_strand_id
1 'polypeptide(L)'
;AGSAFKKVYYDELLGRAVSKFVQADDLVVPYTATSIEDADAVMHTIKMSENDLRKKQVAGFYKDVELKPGYDQETEVEKKERALEGIKKTRDEDIFTIVEAHVYLDLEGFEDMDIQTGEPTGVKLPYIVTIESNTRSILSIRRNFNLNDPLKKKVEYFVHYRFLPGMGFYGFGLIHMIGGLSRTATTALRQLLDAGTLSNLPAGFKQRGIRVRDEAQAIQPGEFRDVDAPGGSIKDAFMTLPFKEPSQTLLQLMGTVVSA
;
A
#
# COMPACT_ATOMS: atom_id res chain seq x y z
N ALA A 1 5.31 0.69 -5.66
CA ALA A 1 4.16 0.51 -6.57
C ALA A 1 4.65 0.25 -8.00
N GLY A 2 3.86 -0.45 -8.82
CA GLY A 2 4.14 -0.65 -10.26
C GLY A 2 3.42 0.30 -11.20
N SER A 3 2.44 1.01 -10.65
CA SER A 3 1.67 2.06 -11.31
C SER A 3 1.69 3.32 -10.45
N ALA A 4 1.73 4.47 -11.10
CA ALA A 4 1.57 5.78 -10.49
C ALA A 4 0.64 6.61 -11.38
N PHE A 5 -0.24 7.39 -10.77
CA PHE A 5 -1.20 8.21 -11.50
C PHE A 5 -0.96 9.68 -11.22
N LYS A 6 -1.22 10.51 -12.23
CA LYS A 6 -1.30 11.96 -12.06
C LYS A 6 -2.61 12.45 -12.63
N LYS A 7 -3.31 13.27 -11.85
CA LYS A 7 -4.46 14.03 -12.33
C LYS A 7 -3.99 15.41 -12.76
N VAL A 8 -4.15 15.73 -14.03
CA VAL A 8 -3.77 17.01 -14.63
C VAL A 8 -5.03 17.79 -14.95
N TYR A 9 -5.20 18.96 -14.34
CA TYR A 9 -6.34 19.83 -14.58
C TYR A 9 -5.92 21.30 -14.49
N TYR A 10 -6.70 22.18 -15.11
CA TYR A 10 -6.54 23.62 -14.92
C TYR A 10 -7.29 24.03 -13.64
N ASP A 11 -6.56 24.61 -12.68
CA ASP A 11 -7.14 25.10 -11.44
C ASP A 11 -7.48 26.59 -11.61
N GLU A 12 -8.77 26.90 -11.65
CA GLU A 12 -9.26 28.27 -11.86
C GLU A 12 -8.90 29.21 -10.70
N LEU A 13 -8.79 28.70 -9.47
CA LEU A 13 -8.43 29.51 -8.31
C LEU A 13 -6.95 29.89 -8.33
N LEU A 14 -6.09 28.99 -8.82
CA LEU A 14 -4.66 29.22 -8.97
C LEU A 14 -4.29 29.83 -10.33
N GLY A 15 -5.21 29.86 -11.30
CA GLY A 15 -4.98 30.36 -12.65
C GLY A 15 -3.92 29.58 -13.45
N ARG A 16 -3.69 28.29 -13.14
CA ARG A 16 -2.64 27.49 -13.79
C ARG A 16 -3.00 26.01 -13.88
N ALA A 17 -2.33 25.31 -14.80
CA ALA A 17 -2.36 23.85 -14.84
C ALA A 17 -1.68 23.26 -13.59
N VAL A 18 -2.37 22.33 -12.94
CA VAL A 18 -1.90 21.60 -11.77
C VAL A 18 -1.84 20.11 -12.12
N SER A 19 -0.73 19.49 -11.76
CA SER A 19 -0.53 18.04 -11.86
C SER A 19 -0.44 17.47 -10.45
N LYS A 20 -1.52 16.87 -9.97
CA LYS A 20 -1.57 16.25 -8.64
C LYS A 20 -1.29 14.75 -8.73
N PHE A 21 -0.44 14.23 -7.85
CA PHE A 21 -0.22 12.80 -7.72
C PHE A 21 -1.47 12.12 -7.14
N VAL A 22 -1.82 10.96 -7.69
CA VAL A 22 -2.93 10.10 -7.26
C VAL A 22 -2.38 8.72 -6.98
N GLN A 23 -2.68 8.19 -5.80
CA GLN A 23 -2.27 6.84 -5.43
C GLN A 23 -3.06 5.80 -6.23
N ALA A 24 -2.48 4.62 -6.43
CA ALA A 24 -3.13 3.56 -7.19
C ALA A 24 -4.40 3.05 -6.49
N ASP A 25 -4.41 3.07 -5.16
CA ASP A 25 -5.52 2.59 -4.33
C ASP A 25 -6.72 3.56 -4.35
N ASP A 26 -6.47 4.84 -4.63
CA ASP A 26 -7.51 5.87 -4.75
C ASP A 26 -8.17 5.91 -6.14
N LEU A 27 -7.61 5.22 -7.14
CA LEU A 27 -8.14 5.19 -8.51
C LEU A 27 -8.79 3.84 -8.81
N VAL A 28 -10.10 3.87 -9.07
CA VAL A 28 -10.92 2.69 -9.38
C VAL A 28 -11.32 2.72 -10.84
N VAL A 29 -11.04 1.63 -11.55
CA VAL A 29 -11.38 1.45 -12.97
C VAL A 29 -12.04 0.07 -13.18
N PRO A 30 -12.89 -0.09 -14.20
CA PRO A 30 -13.45 -1.38 -14.57
C PRO A 30 -12.38 -2.44 -14.84
N TYR A 31 -12.62 -3.67 -14.41
CA TYR A 31 -11.71 -4.81 -14.63
C TYR A 31 -11.46 -5.12 -16.11
N THR A 32 -12.38 -4.74 -16.99
CA THR A 32 -12.28 -4.95 -18.43
C THR A 32 -11.32 -3.97 -19.12
N ALA A 33 -10.93 -2.88 -18.45
CA ALA A 33 -10.11 -1.84 -19.05
C ALA A 33 -8.62 -2.23 -19.06
N THR A 34 -7.98 -2.12 -20.24
CA THR A 34 -6.54 -2.30 -20.42
C THR A 34 -5.73 -1.02 -20.24
N SER A 35 -6.38 0.13 -20.41
CA SER A 35 -5.78 1.46 -20.36
C SER A 35 -6.78 2.45 -19.74
N ILE A 36 -6.37 3.70 -19.48
CA ILE A 36 -7.31 4.73 -18.98
C ILE A 36 -8.20 5.22 -20.11
N GLU A 37 -7.65 5.23 -21.31
CA GLU A 37 -8.28 5.66 -22.55
C GLU A 37 -9.41 4.71 -22.97
N ASP A 38 -9.25 3.41 -22.72
CA ASP A 38 -10.27 2.39 -23.00
C ASP A 38 -11.29 2.24 -21.85
N ALA A 39 -11.12 2.96 -20.74
CA ALA A 39 -11.99 2.81 -19.58
C ALA A 39 -13.28 3.63 -19.73
N ASP A 40 -14.42 2.91 -19.75
CA ASP A 40 -15.76 3.51 -19.76
C ASP A 40 -16.06 4.36 -18.51
N ALA A 41 -15.42 3.99 -17.39
CA ALA A 41 -15.55 4.68 -16.12
C ALA A 41 -14.19 4.83 -15.46
N VAL A 42 -13.88 6.03 -14.96
CA VAL A 42 -12.70 6.26 -14.13
C VAL A 42 -13.14 6.97 -12.87
N MET A 43 -12.99 6.32 -11.73
CA MET A 43 -13.40 6.87 -10.44
C MET A 43 -12.18 7.19 -9.59
N HIS A 44 -12.18 8.35 -8.98
CA HIS A 44 -11.14 8.78 -8.06
C HIS A 44 -11.75 9.07 -6.70
N THR A 45 -11.30 8.33 -5.70
CA THR A 45 -11.68 8.47 -4.31
C THR A 45 -10.84 9.56 -3.65
N ILE A 46 -11.50 10.51 -3.01
CA ILE A 46 -10.87 11.66 -2.36
C ILE A 46 -11.39 11.72 -0.92
N LYS A 47 -10.49 11.55 0.04
CA LYS A 47 -10.77 11.82 1.46
C LYS A 47 -10.57 13.31 1.74
N MET A 48 -11.54 13.97 2.37
CA MET A 48 -11.44 15.39 2.76
C MET A 48 -12.07 15.66 4.12
N SER A 49 -11.55 16.69 4.80
CA SER A 49 -12.10 17.15 6.08
C SER A 49 -13.47 17.83 5.88
N GLU A 50 -14.29 17.82 6.93
CA GLU A 50 -15.57 18.55 6.95
C GLU A 50 -15.41 20.02 6.53
N ASN A 51 -14.38 20.70 7.05
CA ASN A 51 -14.15 22.11 6.78
C ASN A 51 -13.82 22.37 5.31
N ASP A 52 -13.01 21.51 4.68
CA ASP A 52 -12.66 21.68 3.26
C ASP A 52 -13.85 21.35 2.35
N LEU A 53 -14.67 20.39 2.74
CA LEU A 53 -15.94 20.11 2.08
C LEU A 53 -16.88 21.32 2.18
N ARG A 54 -17.04 21.90 3.38
CA ARG A 54 -17.88 23.07 3.61
C ARG A 54 -17.39 24.29 2.81
N LYS A 55 -16.09 24.55 2.76
CA LYS A 55 -15.52 25.62 1.91
C LYS A 55 -15.90 25.44 0.45
N LYS A 56 -15.85 24.22 -0.08
CA LYS A 56 -16.23 23.93 -1.47
C LYS A 56 -17.74 24.03 -1.71
N GLN A 57 -18.57 23.72 -0.72
CA GLN A 57 -20.02 23.97 -0.78
C GLN A 57 -20.32 25.47 -0.83
N VAL A 58 -19.70 26.25 0.06
CA VAL A 58 -19.86 27.71 0.12
C VAL A 58 -19.34 28.40 -1.14
N ALA A 59 -18.25 27.90 -1.72
CA ALA A 59 -17.72 28.37 -3.01
C ALA A 59 -18.61 28.00 -4.22
N GLY A 60 -19.68 27.21 -4.03
CA GLY A 60 -20.58 26.78 -5.10
C GLY A 60 -20.04 25.64 -5.96
N PHE A 61 -18.90 25.05 -5.62
CA PHE A 61 -18.33 23.91 -6.36
C PHE A 61 -19.12 22.61 -6.10
N TYR A 62 -19.59 22.44 -4.86
CA TYR A 62 -20.47 21.36 -4.46
C TYR A 62 -21.82 21.91 -4.04
N LYS A 63 -22.87 21.11 -4.25
CA LYS A 63 -24.21 21.38 -3.73
C LYS A 63 -24.17 21.51 -2.21
N ASP A 64 -24.76 22.58 -1.70
CA ASP A 64 -24.93 22.77 -0.25
C ASP A 64 -26.01 21.78 0.25
N VAL A 65 -25.54 20.70 0.86
CA VAL A 65 -26.36 19.66 1.51
C VAL A 65 -25.71 19.31 2.84
N GLU A 66 -26.54 19.05 3.84
CA GLU A 66 -26.09 18.57 5.14
C GLU A 66 -25.64 17.11 5.00
N LEU A 67 -24.39 16.83 5.34
CA LEU A 67 -23.76 15.52 5.22
C LEU A 67 -23.29 15.09 6.60
N LYS A 68 -23.43 13.80 6.90
CA LYS A 68 -22.90 13.22 8.13
C LYS A 68 -21.60 12.50 7.82
N PRO A 69 -20.57 12.64 8.67
CA PRO A 69 -19.33 11.92 8.47
C PRO A 69 -19.60 10.42 8.48
N GLY A 70 -18.95 9.70 7.57
CA GLY A 70 -18.97 8.25 7.57
C GLY A 70 -18.16 7.69 8.74
N TYR A 71 -18.46 6.46 9.13
CA TYR A 71 -17.50 5.70 9.92
C TYR A 71 -16.31 5.36 9.03
N ASP A 72 -15.12 5.81 9.43
CA ASP A 72 -13.85 5.42 8.81
C ASP A 72 -13.62 3.92 9.09
N GLN A 73 -14.22 3.06 8.27
CA GLN A 73 -14.03 1.60 8.34
C GLN A 73 -12.66 1.27 7.77
N GLU A 74 -11.62 1.44 8.58
CA GLU A 74 -10.29 0.99 8.23
C GLU A 74 -10.25 -0.52 8.08
N THR A 75 -9.76 -0.96 6.94
CA THR A 75 -9.45 -2.37 6.70
C THR A 75 -8.25 -2.80 7.55
N GLU A 76 -8.15 -4.11 7.81
CA GLU A 76 -7.00 -4.68 8.52
C GLU A 76 -5.67 -4.47 7.76
N VAL A 77 -5.74 -4.26 6.44
CA VAL A 77 -4.58 -3.94 5.60
C VAL A 77 -4.11 -2.52 5.88
N GLU A 78 -5.01 -1.53 5.81
CA GLU A 78 -4.69 -0.12 6.10
C GLU A 78 -4.12 0.07 7.52
N LYS A 79 -4.67 -0.65 8.51
CA LYS A 79 -4.13 -0.63 9.89
C LYS A 79 -2.69 -1.12 9.95
N LYS A 80 -2.36 -2.18 9.22
CA LYS A 80 -0.99 -2.73 9.17
C LYS A 80 -0.05 -1.79 8.44
N GLU A 81 -0.47 -1.21 7.32
CA GLU A 81 0.32 -0.22 6.59
C GLU A 81 0.64 0.99 7.47
N ARG A 82 -0.38 1.55 8.12
CA ARG A 82 -0.20 2.67 9.04
C ARG A 82 0.74 2.33 10.20
N ALA A 83 0.61 1.12 10.76
CA ALA A 83 1.50 0.64 11.82
C ALA A 83 2.95 0.50 11.32
N LEU A 84 3.17 0.06 10.08
CA LEU A 84 4.49 -0.01 9.44
C LEU A 84 5.07 1.39 9.18
N GLU A 85 4.24 2.36 8.81
CA GLU A 85 4.62 3.77 8.65
C GLU A 85 4.88 4.47 10.01
N GLY A 86 4.56 3.82 11.12
CA GLY A 86 4.76 4.35 12.47
C GLY A 86 3.73 5.42 12.87
N ILE A 87 2.62 5.54 12.15
CA ILE A 87 1.57 6.50 12.42
C ILE A 87 0.57 5.87 13.40
N LYS A 88 0.20 6.60 14.46
CA LYS A 88 -0.88 6.21 15.38
C LYS A 88 -2.06 7.16 15.20
N LYS A 89 -3.26 6.62 15.01
CA LYS A 89 -4.49 7.41 14.98
C LYS A 89 -4.80 7.86 16.40
N THR A 90 -4.68 9.16 16.67
CA THR A 90 -4.87 9.72 18.01
C THR A 90 -6.30 10.25 18.22
N ARG A 91 -7.00 10.62 17.14
CA ARG A 91 -8.36 11.14 17.15
C ARG A 91 -9.09 10.71 15.88
N ASP A 92 -10.39 10.42 16.00
CA ASP A 92 -11.26 10.32 14.84
C ASP A 92 -11.54 11.72 14.31
N GLU A 93 -11.00 12.02 13.14
CA GLU A 93 -11.35 13.21 12.38
C GLU A 93 -12.57 12.89 11.53
N ASP A 94 -13.50 13.86 11.41
CA ASP A 94 -14.66 13.76 10.54
C ASP A 94 -14.22 13.86 9.08
N ILE A 95 -13.88 12.70 8.53
CA ILE A 95 -13.39 12.53 7.16
C ILE A 95 -14.57 12.11 6.28
N PHE A 96 -14.75 12.85 5.19
CA PHE A 96 -15.72 12.54 4.14
C PHE A 96 -15.02 11.88 2.98
N THR A 97 -15.61 10.78 2.49
CA THR A 97 -15.12 10.07 1.31
C THR A 97 -15.93 10.49 0.10
N ILE A 98 -15.29 11.20 -0.82
CA ILE A 98 -15.91 11.73 -2.02
C ILE A 98 -15.39 10.97 -3.22
N VAL A 99 -16.30 10.43 -4.03
CA VAL A 99 -15.98 9.73 -5.27
C VAL A 99 -16.25 10.65 -6.44
N GLU A 100 -15.21 10.98 -7.20
CA GLU A 100 -15.33 11.67 -8.48
C GLU A 100 -15.32 10.63 -9.60
N ALA A 101 -16.47 10.40 -10.22
CA ALA A 101 -16.68 9.44 -11.29
C ALA A 101 -16.72 10.13 -12.65
N HIS A 102 -15.80 9.78 -13.53
CA HIS A 102 -15.79 10.15 -14.95
C HIS A 102 -16.52 9.04 -15.69
N VAL A 103 -17.73 9.30 -16.15
CA VAL A 103 -18.65 8.30 -16.70
C VAL A 103 -19.45 8.86 -17.88
N TYR A 104 -20.01 7.97 -18.70
CA TYR A 104 -20.94 8.33 -19.76
C TYR A 104 -22.38 8.27 -19.25
N LEU A 105 -23.10 9.38 -19.35
CA LEU A 105 -24.49 9.50 -18.92
C LEU A 105 -25.37 10.06 -20.03
N ASP A 106 -26.60 9.59 -20.04
CA ASP A 106 -27.69 10.20 -20.78
C ASP A 106 -28.59 10.89 -19.75
N LEU A 107 -28.74 12.20 -19.87
CA LEU A 107 -29.44 13.03 -18.89
C LEU A 107 -30.61 13.73 -19.59
N GLU A 108 -31.81 13.53 -19.06
CA GLU A 108 -33.03 14.16 -19.58
C GLU A 108 -32.85 15.69 -19.67
N GLY A 109 -33.11 16.25 -20.86
CA GLY A 109 -32.92 17.68 -21.16
C GLY A 109 -31.48 18.10 -21.51
N PHE A 110 -30.51 17.20 -21.40
CA PHE A 110 -29.11 17.39 -21.83
C PHE A 110 -28.61 16.26 -22.73
N GLU A 111 -29.55 15.62 -23.41
CA GLU A 111 -29.34 14.52 -24.34
C GLU A 111 -28.53 14.98 -25.56
N ASP A 112 -27.85 14.03 -26.19
CA ASP A 112 -27.22 14.28 -27.48
C ASP A 112 -28.29 14.41 -28.56
N MET A 113 -28.37 15.58 -29.19
CA MET A 113 -29.35 15.88 -30.24
C MET A 113 -28.70 15.76 -31.61
N ASP A 114 -29.37 15.08 -32.54
CA ASP A 114 -28.96 15.05 -33.93
C ASP A 114 -29.15 16.44 -34.56
N ILE A 115 -28.10 16.93 -35.21
CA ILE A 115 -28.06 18.24 -35.85
C ILE A 115 -29.05 18.31 -37.04
N GLN A 116 -29.36 17.17 -37.67
CA GLN A 116 -30.23 17.14 -38.86
C GLN A 116 -31.71 16.96 -38.54
N THR A 117 -32.02 16.10 -37.56
CA THR A 117 -33.41 15.73 -37.23
C THR A 117 -33.93 16.43 -35.98
N GLY A 118 -33.05 16.92 -35.10
CA GLY A 118 -33.43 17.51 -33.81
C GLY A 118 -33.94 16.48 -32.80
N GLU A 119 -33.83 15.19 -33.11
CA GLU A 119 -34.21 14.09 -32.23
C GLU A 119 -33.04 13.66 -31.34
N PRO A 120 -33.31 13.15 -30.13
CA PRO A 120 -32.28 12.61 -29.27
C PRO A 120 -31.69 11.33 -29.87
N THR A 121 -30.37 11.29 -30.01
CA THR A 121 -29.64 10.16 -30.61
C THR A 121 -29.53 8.97 -29.65
N GLY A 122 -29.79 9.18 -28.35
CA GLY A 122 -29.57 8.19 -27.29
C GLY A 122 -28.09 7.92 -26.98
N VAL A 123 -27.18 8.73 -27.52
CA VAL A 123 -25.73 8.61 -27.25
C VAL A 123 -25.42 9.21 -25.89
N LYS A 124 -24.81 8.41 -25.01
CA LYS A 124 -24.35 8.87 -23.70
C LYS A 124 -23.16 9.80 -23.84
N LEU A 125 -23.23 10.97 -23.21
CA LEU A 125 -22.16 11.96 -23.22
C LEU A 125 -21.27 11.84 -21.97
N PRO A 126 -20.00 12.25 -22.03
CA PRO A 126 -19.10 12.14 -20.89
C PRO A 126 -19.39 13.23 -19.85
N TYR A 127 -19.54 12.82 -18.60
CA TYR A 127 -19.78 13.67 -17.43
C TYR A 127 -18.84 13.31 -16.28
N ILE A 128 -18.55 14.31 -15.43
CA ILE A 128 -17.91 14.14 -14.14
C ILE A 128 -19.00 14.27 -13.08
N VAL A 129 -19.29 13.18 -12.39
CA VAL A 129 -20.22 13.15 -11.26
C VAL A 129 -19.42 13.05 -9.98
N THR A 130 -19.68 13.94 -9.03
CA THR A 130 -19.10 13.87 -7.69
C THR A 130 -20.15 13.41 -6.70
N ILE A 131 -19.87 12.33 -5.97
CA ILE A 131 -20.80 11.68 -5.04
C ILE A 131 -20.12 11.57 -3.68
N GLU A 132 -20.86 11.84 -2.61
CA GLU A 132 -20.42 11.49 -1.26
C GLU A 132 -20.78 10.01 -0.99
N SER A 133 -19.80 9.20 -0.58
CA SER A 133 -19.93 7.74 -0.56
C SER A 133 -20.89 7.20 0.51
N ASN A 134 -21.05 7.90 1.63
CA ASN A 134 -21.82 7.41 2.78
C ASN A 134 -23.31 7.68 2.62
N THR A 135 -23.68 8.92 2.32
CA THR A 135 -25.05 9.37 2.10
C THR A 135 -25.51 9.10 0.68
N ARG A 136 -24.60 8.78 -0.24
CA ARG A 136 -24.85 8.61 -1.69
C ARG A 136 -25.43 9.87 -2.34
N SER A 137 -25.16 11.02 -1.73
CA SER A 137 -25.64 12.31 -2.22
C SER A 137 -24.79 12.78 -3.39
N ILE A 138 -25.44 13.18 -4.48
CA ILE A 138 -24.76 13.80 -5.62
C ILE A 138 -24.42 15.25 -5.26
N LEU A 139 -23.13 15.58 -5.27
CA LEU A 139 -22.60 16.90 -4.93
C LEU A 139 -22.44 17.79 -6.16
N SER A 140 -22.09 17.23 -7.31
CA SER A 140 -21.90 18.00 -8.54
C SER A 140 -22.00 17.10 -9.77
N ILE A 141 -22.54 17.64 -10.86
CA ILE A 141 -22.52 17.03 -12.19
C ILE A 141 -21.97 18.08 -13.15
N ARG A 142 -20.87 17.77 -13.83
CA ARG A 142 -20.21 18.68 -14.78
C ARG A 142 -19.96 17.97 -16.11
N ARG A 143 -20.10 18.69 -17.22
CA ARG A 143 -19.75 18.16 -18.55
C ARG A 143 -18.27 17.88 -18.63
N ASN A 144 -17.90 16.77 -19.27
CA ASN A 144 -16.52 16.35 -19.48
C ASN A 144 -16.11 16.37 -20.95
N PHE A 145 -16.62 17.34 -21.70
CA PHE A 145 -16.31 17.56 -23.11
C PHE A 145 -16.41 19.05 -23.42
N ASN A 146 -15.71 19.48 -24.46
CA ASN A 146 -15.81 20.85 -24.94
C ASN A 146 -17.10 21.01 -25.75
N LEU A 147 -17.90 22.04 -25.44
CA LEU A 147 -19.12 22.37 -26.20
C LEU A 147 -18.87 22.65 -27.68
N ASN A 148 -17.66 23.10 -28.01
CA ASN A 148 -17.24 23.40 -29.37
C ASN A 148 -16.68 22.19 -30.12
N ASP A 149 -16.54 21.03 -29.46
CA ASP A 149 -16.05 19.80 -30.09
C ASP A 149 -17.22 19.02 -30.72
N PRO A 150 -17.29 18.88 -32.06
CA PRO A 150 -18.35 18.12 -32.72
C PRO A 150 -18.39 16.65 -32.30
N LEU A 151 -17.24 16.07 -31.93
CA LEU A 151 -17.12 14.67 -31.52
C LEU A 151 -17.41 14.45 -30.04
N LYS A 152 -17.59 15.54 -29.27
CA LYS A 152 -17.88 15.52 -27.82
C LYS A 152 -16.97 14.55 -27.06
N LYS A 153 -15.67 14.55 -27.38
CA LYS A 153 -14.72 13.60 -26.79
C LYS A 153 -14.54 13.89 -25.30
N LYS A 154 -14.42 12.80 -24.54
CA LYS A 154 -14.06 12.83 -23.12
C LYS A 154 -12.70 13.52 -22.94
N VAL A 155 -12.63 14.48 -22.03
CA VAL A 155 -11.35 15.06 -21.62
C VAL A 155 -10.67 14.12 -20.63
N GLU A 156 -9.47 13.66 -20.98
CA GLU A 156 -8.69 12.77 -20.12
C GLU A 156 -7.92 13.58 -19.08
N TYR A 157 -8.28 13.38 -17.80
CA TYR A 157 -7.63 14.05 -16.68
C TYR A 157 -6.51 13.23 -16.05
N PHE A 158 -6.45 11.93 -16.30
CA PHE A 158 -5.53 11.02 -15.62
C PHE A 158 -4.44 10.52 -16.56
N VAL A 159 -3.20 10.51 -16.05
CA VAL A 159 -2.04 9.96 -16.73
C VAL A 159 -1.55 8.75 -15.96
N HIS A 160 -1.43 7.61 -16.64
CA HIS A 160 -0.94 6.35 -16.07
C HIS A 160 0.56 6.17 -16.37
N TYR A 161 1.38 6.22 -15.33
CA TYR A 161 2.79 5.83 -15.39
C TYR A 161 2.94 4.38 -14.95
N ARG A 162 3.43 3.51 -15.84
CA ARG A 162 3.70 2.09 -15.57
C ARG A 162 5.21 1.88 -15.52
N PHE A 163 5.70 1.13 -14.53
CA PHE A 163 7.11 0.76 -14.47
C PHE A 163 7.41 -0.37 -15.48
N LEU A 164 6.70 -1.49 -15.38
CA LEU A 164 6.68 -2.54 -16.39
C LEU A 164 5.22 -2.89 -16.74
N PRO A 165 4.90 -3.22 -18.01
CA PRO A 165 3.56 -3.67 -18.38
C PRO A 165 3.15 -4.90 -17.57
N GLY A 166 1.98 -4.84 -16.93
CA GLY A 166 1.39 -5.96 -16.22
C GLY A 166 0.47 -6.79 -17.11
N MET A 167 -0.13 -7.84 -16.55
CA MET A 167 -1.13 -8.66 -17.24
C MET A 167 -2.53 -8.00 -17.33
N GLY A 168 -2.70 -6.83 -16.69
CA GLY A 168 -3.97 -6.10 -16.66
C GLY A 168 -3.73 -4.60 -16.60
N PHE A 169 -4.66 -3.86 -16.00
CA PHE A 169 -4.57 -2.40 -15.91
C PHE A 169 -3.31 -1.93 -15.17
N TYR A 170 -3.01 -2.52 -14.01
CA TYR A 170 -1.85 -2.14 -13.18
C TYR A 170 -0.56 -2.80 -13.66
N GLY A 171 0.54 -2.05 -13.59
CA GLY A 171 1.88 -2.49 -13.98
C GLY A 171 2.63 -3.22 -12.87
N PHE A 172 3.67 -3.95 -13.24
CA PHE A 172 4.62 -4.53 -12.28
C PHE A 172 5.64 -3.48 -11.84
N GLY A 173 5.78 -3.32 -10.53
CA GLY A 173 6.80 -2.47 -9.90
C GLY A 173 8.07 -3.22 -9.54
N LEU A 174 9.14 -2.48 -9.25
CA LEU A 174 10.44 -3.04 -8.87
C LEU A 174 10.36 -4.05 -7.72
N ILE A 175 9.53 -3.79 -6.71
CA ILE A 175 9.33 -4.69 -5.56
C ILE A 175 8.82 -6.08 -5.99
N HIS A 176 8.03 -6.18 -7.07
CA HIS A 176 7.60 -7.48 -7.58
C HIS A 176 8.76 -8.29 -8.16
N MET A 177 9.78 -7.60 -8.70
CA MET A 177 10.94 -8.25 -9.32
C MET A 177 11.96 -8.68 -8.27
N ILE A 178 12.29 -7.80 -7.32
CA ILE A 178 13.38 -8.05 -6.35
C ILE A 178 12.89 -8.53 -4.98
N GLY A 179 11.60 -8.39 -4.67
CA GLY A 179 11.08 -8.63 -3.32
C GLY A 179 11.25 -10.07 -2.84
N GLY A 180 11.16 -11.04 -3.76
CA GLY A 180 11.45 -12.45 -3.45
C GLY A 180 12.92 -12.68 -3.06
N LEU A 181 13.84 -12.07 -3.80
CA LEU A 181 15.28 -12.13 -3.52
C LEU A 181 15.60 -11.46 -2.18
N SER A 182 15.08 -10.25 -1.94
CA SER A 182 15.32 -9.53 -0.67
C SER A 182 14.77 -10.29 0.54
N ARG A 183 13.59 -10.91 0.43
CA ARG A 183 13.02 -11.74 1.51
C ARG A 183 13.88 -12.97 1.80
N THR A 184 14.40 -13.61 0.76
CA THR A 184 15.27 -14.78 0.86
C THR A 184 16.60 -14.41 1.50
N ALA A 185 17.24 -13.32 1.05
CA ALA A 185 18.46 -12.79 1.63
C ALA A 185 18.29 -12.45 3.13
N THR A 186 17.19 -11.79 3.50
CA THR A 186 16.89 -11.46 4.91
C THR A 186 16.74 -12.72 5.77
N THR A 187 16.11 -13.76 5.23
CA THR A 187 15.90 -15.02 5.97
C THR A 187 17.23 -15.77 6.14
N ALA A 188 18.03 -15.87 5.09
CA ALA A 188 19.36 -16.49 5.15
C ALA A 188 20.28 -15.76 6.13
N LEU A 189 20.27 -14.42 6.13
CA LEU A 189 21.04 -13.61 7.07
C LEU A 189 20.64 -13.90 8.52
N ARG A 190 19.34 -13.95 8.84
CA ARG A 190 18.86 -14.28 10.19
C ARG A 190 19.31 -15.66 10.63
N GLN A 191 19.19 -16.67 9.76
CA GLN A 191 19.63 -18.03 10.06
C GLN A 191 21.15 -18.12 10.32
N LEU A 192 21.96 -17.37 9.56
CA LEU A 192 23.41 -17.30 9.77
C LEU A 192 23.76 -16.63 11.10
N LEU A 193 23.05 -15.55 11.45
CA LEU A 193 23.23 -14.87 12.74
C LEU A 193 22.85 -15.79 13.90
N ASP A 194 21.69 -16.45 13.83
CA ASP A 194 21.21 -17.37 14.86
C ASP A 194 22.15 -18.57 15.04
N ALA A 195 22.66 -19.13 13.95
CA ALA A 195 23.67 -20.19 14.00
C ALA A 195 24.97 -19.71 14.67
N GLY A 196 25.39 -18.48 14.40
CA GLY A 196 26.56 -17.86 15.01
C GLY A 196 26.40 -17.65 16.52
N THR A 197 25.26 -17.13 16.97
CA THR A 197 24.98 -16.96 18.40
C THR A 197 24.88 -18.29 19.12
N LEU A 198 24.19 -19.29 18.57
CA LEU A 198 24.04 -20.61 19.19
C LEU A 198 25.36 -21.40 19.24
N SER A 199 26.23 -21.22 18.25
CA SER A 199 27.56 -21.84 18.26
C SER A 199 28.51 -21.17 19.26
N ASN A 200 28.45 -19.85 19.41
CA ASN A 200 29.30 -19.10 20.34
C ASN A 200 28.84 -19.21 21.80
N LEU A 201 27.55 -19.49 22.03
CA LEU A 201 26.96 -19.66 23.35
C LEU A 201 26.34 -21.06 23.46
N PRO A 202 27.18 -22.11 23.61
CA PRO A 202 26.69 -23.48 23.62
C PRO A 202 25.79 -23.72 24.84
N ALA A 203 24.53 -24.06 24.58
CA ALA A 203 23.61 -24.57 25.59
C ALA A 203 23.71 -26.11 25.66
N GLY A 204 23.27 -26.69 26.78
CA GLY A 204 23.37 -28.13 26.98
C GLY A 204 22.54 -28.63 28.16
N PHE A 205 22.50 -29.94 28.31
CA PHE A 205 21.90 -30.62 29.45
C PHE A 205 22.97 -30.94 30.50
N LYS A 206 22.68 -30.63 31.77
CA LYS A 206 23.52 -30.93 32.93
C LYS A 206 22.89 -32.06 33.74
N GLN A 207 23.64 -33.12 34.04
CA GLN A 207 23.17 -34.23 34.87
C GLN A 207 22.88 -33.76 36.31
N ARG A 208 21.73 -34.18 36.85
CA ARG A 208 21.30 -33.82 38.21
C ARG A 208 22.25 -34.44 39.25
N GLY A 209 22.84 -33.61 40.11
CA GLY A 209 23.74 -34.05 41.19
C GLY A 209 25.15 -33.46 41.11
N ILE A 210 25.51 -32.87 39.97
CA ILE A 210 26.82 -32.25 39.78
C ILE A 210 26.74 -30.79 40.22
N ARG A 211 27.56 -30.44 41.21
CA ARG A 211 27.63 -29.09 41.77
C ARG A 211 29.02 -28.55 41.49
N VAL A 212 29.07 -27.39 40.86
CA VAL A 212 30.30 -26.60 40.78
C VAL A 212 30.24 -25.64 41.96
N ARG A 213 31.30 -25.56 42.77
CA ARG A 213 31.38 -24.55 43.83
C ARG A 213 31.54 -23.17 43.18
N ASP A 214 30.85 -22.16 43.71
CA ASP A 214 30.87 -20.77 43.23
C ASP A 214 30.48 -20.59 41.74
N GLU A 215 29.30 -21.09 41.36
CA GLU A 215 28.75 -20.99 39.98
C GLU A 215 28.63 -19.54 39.45
N ALA A 216 28.60 -18.53 40.33
CA ALA A 216 28.40 -17.13 39.95
C ALA A 216 29.70 -16.38 39.58
N GLN A 217 30.88 -16.97 39.79
CA GLN A 217 32.16 -16.30 39.53
C GLN A 217 32.77 -16.76 38.20
N ALA A 218 33.23 -15.84 37.34
CA ALA A 218 33.96 -16.20 36.12
C ALA A 218 35.30 -16.88 36.46
N ILE A 219 35.67 -17.93 35.72
CA ILE A 219 36.96 -18.63 35.88
C ILE A 219 38.06 -17.74 35.27
N GLN A 220 39.15 -17.49 36.01
CA GLN A 220 40.29 -16.76 35.47
C GLN A 220 41.23 -17.69 34.68
N PRO A 221 41.94 -17.18 33.65
CA PRO A 221 42.92 -17.99 32.93
C PRO A 221 43.99 -18.57 33.88
N GLY A 222 44.14 -19.90 33.90
CA GLY A 222 45.07 -20.61 34.79
C GLY A 222 44.49 -21.09 36.13
N GLU A 223 43.22 -20.81 36.41
CA GLU A 223 42.51 -21.26 37.62
C GLU A 223 41.90 -22.67 37.40
N PHE A 224 42.15 -23.59 38.34
CA PHE A 224 41.48 -24.89 38.40
C PHE A 224 40.43 -24.85 39.51
N ARG A 225 39.19 -25.27 39.21
CA ARG A 225 38.10 -25.33 40.17
C ARG A 225 37.71 -26.77 40.50
N ASP A 226 37.44 -26.99 41.77
CA ASP A 226 36.95 -28.27 42.25
C ASP A 226 35.49 -28.49 41.82
N VAL A 227 35.21 -29.70 41.31
CA VAL A 227 33.88 -30.13 40.87
C VAL A 227 33.53 -31.43 41.57
N ASP A 228 32.38 -31.44 42.27
CA ASP A 228 31.87 -32.64 42.92
C ASP A 228 31.12 -33.50 41.88
N ALA A 229 31.82 -34.49 41.31
CA ALA A 229 31.27 -35.46 40.38
C ALA A 229 31.20 -36.86 41.04
N PRO A 230 30.00 -37.38 41.37
CA PRO A 230 29.85 -38.70 41.96
C PRO A 230 30.09 -39.80 40.90
N GLY A 231 31.36 -40.16 40.70
CA GLY A 231 31.78 -41.41 40.04
C GLY A 231 31.78 -41.44 38.51
N GLY A 232 31.86 -40.30 37.82
CA GLY A 232 31.90 -40.24 36.35
C GLY A 232 32.77 -39.12 35.79
N SER A 233 33.04 -39.14 34.49
CA SER A 233 33.73 -38.06 33.78
C SER A 233 32.87 -36.80 33.75
N ILE A 234 33.47 -35.64 34.02
CA ILE A 234 32.81 -34.33 33.85
C ILE A 234 32.30 -34.15 32.41
N LYS A 235 32.92 -34.79 31.42
CA LYS A 235 32.48 -34.71 30.02
C LYS A 235 31.16 -35.44 29.76
N ASP A 236 30.91 -36.55 30.45
CA ASP A 236 29.68 -37.35 30.26
C ASP A 236 28.48 -36.73 30.99
N ALA A 237 28.78 -35.85 31.94
CA ALA A 237 27.83 -35.11 32.77
C ALA A 237 27.21 -33.87 32.10
N PHE A 238 27.89 -33.33 31.10
CA PHE A 238 27.45 -32.15 30.35
C PHE A 238 27.31 -32.53 28.88
N MET A 239 26.08 -32.61 28.39
CA MET A 239 25.79 -32.79 26.98
C MET A 239 25.52 -31.43 26.34
N THR A 240 26.45 -30.92 25.54
CA THR A 240 26.17 -29.73 24.72
C THR A 240 25.22 -30.09 23.58
N LEU A 241 24.31 -29.18 23.27
CA LEU A 241 23.46 -29.32 22.09
C LEU A 241 24.32 -29.20 20.83
N PRO A 242 24.15 -30.09 19.84
CA PRO A 242 24.95 -30.07 18.62
C PRO A 242 24.42 -29.00 17.66
N PHE A 243 24.61 -27.73 18.02
CA PHE A 243 24.40 -26.62 17.09
C PHE A 243 25.54 -26.59 16.07
N LYS A 244 25.18 -26.36 14.81
CA LYS A 244 26.16 -26.21 13.74
C LYS A 244 26.57 -24.76 13.61
N GLU A 245 27.84 -24.53 13.30
CA GLU A 245 28.36 -23.22 12.90
C GLU A 245 27.64 -22.68 11.64
N PRO A 246 27.70 -21.36 11.40
CA PRO A 246 27.13 -20.76 10.21
C PRO A 246 27.58 -21.47 8.93
N SER A 247 26.63 -21.95 8.14
CA SER A 247 26.92 -22.70 6.92
C SER A 247 27.52 -21.79 5.84
N GLN A 248 28.70 -22.17 5.34
CA GLN A 248 29.35 -21.50 4.20
C GLN A 248 28.52 -21.58 2.92
N THR A 249 27.81 -22.69 2.70
CA THR A 249 26.91 -22.85 1.55
C THR A 249 25.74 -21.87 1.61
N LEU A 250 25.18 -21.65 2.81
CA LEU A 250 24.10 -20.69 3.00
C LEU A 250 24.59 -19.25 2.83
N LEU A 251 25.82 -18.94 3.29
CA LEU A 251 26.47 -17.66 3.06
C LEU A 251 26.72 -17.40 1.57
N GLN A 252 27.19 -18.40 0.83
CA GLN A 252 27.37 -18.31 -0.62
C GLN A 252 26.05 -18.08 -1.34
N LEU A 253 25.00 -18.83 -0.97
CA LEU A 253 23.66 -18.66 -1.54
C LEU A 253 23.09 -17.27 -1.26
N MET A 254 23.25 -16.75 -0.03
CA MET A 254 22.90 -15.37 0.30
C MET A 254 23.68 -14.38 -0.57
N GLY A 255 24.99 -14.59 -0.75
CA GLY A 255 25.83 -13.79 -1.62
C GLY A 255 25.33 -13.76 -3.06
N THR A 256 25.00 -14.92 -3.63
CA THR A 256 24.44 -15.01 -4.99
C THR A 256 23.12 -14.26 -5.12
N VAL A 257 22.22 -14.40 -4.14
CA VAL A 257 20.91 -13.72 -4.13
C VAL A 257 21.03 -12.20 -4.00
N VAL A 258 22.05 -11.70 -3.28
CA VAL A 258 22.30 -10.26 -3.12
C VAL A 258 23.02 -9.68 -4.35
N SER A 259 23.83 -10.48 -5.04
CA SER A 259 24.56 -10.05 -6.24
C SER A 259 23.73 -10.09 -7.54
N ALA A 260 22.58 -10.75 -7.51
CA ALA A 260 21.64 -10.88 -8.63
C ALA A 260 20.73 -9.66 -8.73
#